data_AF-A0AAW1HX51-F1
#
_entry.id   AF-A0AAW1HX51-F1
#
_cell.length_a   1.000
_cell.length_b   1.000
_cell.length_c   1.000
_cell.angle_alpha   90.00
_cell.angle_beta   90.00
_cell.angle_gamma   90.00
#
_symmetry.space_group_name_H-M   'P 1'
#
loop_
_entity.id
_entity.type
_entity.pdbx_description
1 polymer ?
#
loop_
_entity_poly.entity_id
_entity_poly.type
_entity_poly.pdbx_seq_one_letter_code
_entity_poly.pdbx_strand_id
1 'polypeptide(L)'
;MANRTVIVHNNTWNNTHIATVGTAMSSPEKAAWEIFDSLDVKYVLVVFGGLVGYPSDDINKFLWMVRIGGGEFPHIKEPDYLRDGQYRIDSEATPTMLNSLMYKLCYYRFVETDGKGYDRVRRTEIGKKYFKLTHFEEAFTSHHWMVRIYKLKPQKNRIRGKGKKLKSL
;
A
#
# COMPACT_ATOMS: atom_id res chain seq x y z
N MET A 1 -6.53 20.52 6.69
CA MET A 1 -7.15 20.07 5.42
C MET A 1 -6.21 20.44 4.27
N ALA A 2 -6.11 19.61 3.22
CA ALA A 2 -5.00 19.71 2.26
C ALA A 2 -5.26 20.58 1.00
N ASN A 3 -6.50 20.98 0.70
CA ASN A 3 -6.87 21.71 -0.55
C ASN A 3 -6.17 21.13 -1.82
N ARG A 4 -6.41 19.86 -2.09
CA ARG A 4 -5.89 19.10 -3.24
C ARG A 4 -7.01 18.28 -3.87
N THR A 5 -6.88 17.98 -5.15
CA THR A 5 -7.76 17.02 -5.85
C THR A 5 -7.60 15.65 -5.20
N VAL A 6 -8.72 15.00 -4.86
CA VAL A 6 -8.76 13.67 -4.27
C VAL A 6 -9.57 12.76 -5.19
N ILE A 7 -9.08 11.55 -5.39
CA ILE A 7 -9.64 10.57 -6.33
C ILE A 7 -10.91 9.92 -5.77
N VAL A 8 -10.92 9.58 -4.48
CA VAL A 8 -12.12 9.11 -3.79
C VAL A 8 -12.54 10.14 -2.76
N HIS A 9 -13.81 10.56 -2.83
CA HIS A 9 -14.43 11.47 -1.88
C HIS A 9 -15.58 10.77 -1.15
N ASN A 10 -16.04 11.38 -0.06
CA ASN A 10 -17.01 10.80 0.87
C ASN A 10 -18.47 10.73 0.35
N ASN A 11 -18.72 10.93 -0.94
CA ASN A 11 -20.09 10.95 -1.49
C ASN A 11 -20.49 9.63 -2.18
N THR A 12 -19.65 8.59 -2.11
CA THR A 12 -19.95 7.17 -2.43
C THR A 12 -20.84 6.89 -3.65
N TRP A 13 -20.77 7.70 -4.71
CA TRP A 13 -21.70 7.65 -5.85
C TRP A 13 -21.22 6.75 -6.99
N ASN A 14 -19.91 6.45 -7.04
CA ASN A 14 -19.31 5.57 -8.04
C ASN A 14 -18.53 4.44 -7.36
N ASN A 15 -19.19 3.30 -7.20
CA ASN A 15 -18.65 2.13 -6.50
C ASN A 15 -17.43 1.53 -7.22
N THR A 16 -17.42 1.53 -8.56
CA THR A 16 -16.30 1.02 -9.36
C THR A 16 -15.02 1.82 -9.12
N HIS A 17 -15.14 3.14 -8.93
CA HIS A 17 -13.97 3.97 -8.63
C HIS A 17 -13.37 3.67 -7.24
N ILE A 18 -14.24 3.49 -6.24
CA ILE A 18 -13.83 3.11 -4.89
C ILE A 18 -13.20 1.72 -4.89
N ALA A 19 -13.80 0.78 -5.62
CA ALA A 19 -13.26 -0.56 -5.78
C ALA A 19 -11.90 -0.56 -6.48
N THR A 20 -11.68 0.33 -7.45
CA THR A 20 -10.37 0.46 -8.12
C THR A 20 -9.29 0.89 -7.13
N VAL A 21 -9.58 1.85 -6.24
CA VAL A 21 -8.66 2.25 -5.17
C VAL A 21 -8.48 1.15 -4.13
N GLY A 22 -9.55 0.45 -3.75
CA GLY A 22 -9.50 -0.70 -2.86
C GLY A 22 -8.59 -1.80 -3.40
N THR A 23 -8.73 -2.13 -4.69
CA THR A 23 -7.90 -3.08 -5.43
C THR A 23 -6.44 -2.62 -5.50
N ALA A 24 -6.17 -1.34 -5.76
CA ALA A 24 -4.80 -0.82 -5.75
C ALA A 24 -4.16 -0.99 -4.36
N MET A 25 -4.86 -0.59 -3.29
CA MET A 25 -4.33 -0.70 -1.92
C MET A 25 -4.15 -2.16 -1.46
N SER A 26 -4.96 -3.09 -1.98
CA SER A 26 -4.87 -4.51 -1.66
C SER A 26 -3.87 -5.29 -2.52
N SER A 27 -3.43 -4.73 -3.64
CA SER A 27 -2.52 -5.37 -4.59
C SER A 27 -1.04 -5.27 -4.21
N PRO A 28 -0.16 -6.12 -4.79
CA PRO A 28 1.28 -5.91 -4.73
C PRO A 28 1.69 -4.57 -5.33
N GLU A 29 2.75 -3.98 -4.78
CA GLU A 29 3.25 -2.63 -5.11
C GLU A 29 3.31 -2.28 -6.60
N LYS A 30 3.77 -3.19 -7.46
CA LYS A 30 3.88 -2.93 -8.91
C LYS A 30 2.50 -2.79 -9.56
N ALA A 31 1.58 -3.72 -9.29
CA ALA A 31 0.22 -3.68 -9.84
C ALA A 31 -0.54 -2.45 -9.31
N ALA A 32 -0.37 -2.14 -8.03
CA ALA A 32 -0.93 -0.95 -7.42
C ALA A 32 -0.40 0.35 -8.06
N TRP A 33 0.90 0.40 -8.36
CA TRP A 33 1.51 1.51 -9.09
C TRP A 33 0.94 1.65 -10.50
N GLU A 34 0.76 0.56 -11.25
CA GLU A 34 0.15 0.60 -12.60
C GLU A 34 -1.28 1.16 -12.56
N ILE A 35 -2.10 0.72 -11.59
CA ILE A 35 -3.46 1.25 -11.39
C ILE A 35 -3.40 2.75 -11.08
N PHE A 36 -2.59 3.15 -10.10
CA PHE A 36 -2.51 4.55 -9.71
C PHE A 36 -1.93 5.46 -10.80
N ASP A 37 -0.95 5.00 -11.57
CA ASP A 37 -0.40 5.74 -12.71
C ASP A 37 -1.45 5.93 -13.80
N SER A 38 -2.26 4.91 -14.10
CA SER A 38 -3.39 5.01 -15.04
C SER A 38 -4.49 5.99 -14.61
N LEU A 39 -4.58 6.27 -13.31
CA LEU A 39 -5.50 7.24 -12.72
C LEU A 39 -4.85 8.63 -12.52
N ASP A 40 -3.63 8.83 -13.04
CA ASP A 40 -2.82 10.05 -12.89
C ASP A 40 -2.55 10.45 -11.43
N VAL A 41 -2.53 9.48 -10.50
CA VAL A 41 -2.27 9.71 -9.08
C VAL A 41 -0.82 10.15 -8.90
N LYS A 42 -0.59 11.21 -8.12
CA LYS A 42 0.78 11.66 -7.76
C LYS A 42 1.17 11.30 -6.34
N TYR A 43 0.21 11.29 -5.41
CA TYR A 43 0.45 11.03 -4.00
C TYR A 43 -0.59 10.07 -3.44
N VAL A 44 -0.15 9.21 -2.51
CA VAL A 44 -0.98 8.32 -1.71
C VAL A 44 -0.80 8.71 -0.25
N LEU A 45 -1.91 8.94 0.46
CA LEU A 45 -1.92 9.20 1.89
C LEU A 45 -2.45 7.96 2.60
N VAL A 46 -1.77 7.55 3.67
CA VAL A 46 -2.24 6.51 4.60
C VAL A 46 -2.24 7.03 6.03
N VAL A 47 -3.24 6.62 6.80
CA VAL A 47 -3.35 6.84 8.25
C VAL A 47 -2.83 5.61 8.96
N PHE A 48 -1.80 5.77 9.80
CA PHE A 48 -1.14 4.69 10.51
C PHE A 48 -1.12 4.94 12.01
N GLY A 49 -1.82 4.11 12.78
CA GLY A 49 -1.96 4.29 14.22
C GLY A 49 -0.99 3.47 15.07
N GLY A 50 -0.19 2.60 14.46
CA GLY A 50 0.59 1.59 15.18
C GLY A 50 1.63 2.16 16.15
N LEU A 51 2.16 3.37 15.92
CA LEU A 51 3.13 3.99 16.82
C LEU A 51 2.48 4.56 18.10
N VAL A 52 1.31 5.20 17.96
CA VAL A 52 0.63 5.90 19.06
C VAL A 52 -0.51 5.10 19.69
N GLY A 53 -0.91 3.97 19.08
CA GLY A 53 -2.05 3.18 19.52
C GLY A 53 -3.39 3.76 19.08
N TYR A 54 -3.46 4.41 17.91
CA TYR A 54 -4.72 4.95 17.37
C TYR A 54 -5.47 3.89 16.54
N PRO A 55 -6.59 3.32 17.02
CA PRO A 55 -7.21 2.16 16.37
C PRO A 55 -8.02 2.50 15.10
N SER A 56 -8.34 3.77 14.85
CA SER A 56 -9.13 4.17 13.67
C SER A 56 -8.27 4.42 12.43
N ASP A 57 -7.21 3.64 12.27
CA ASP A 57 -6.23 3.70 11.19
C ASP A 57 -6.61 2.83 9.97
N ASP A 58 -5.83 2.91 8.89
CA ASP A 58 -6.18 2.26 7.63
C ASP A 58 -5.93 0.74 7.64
N ILE A 59 -5.03 0.25 8.50
CA ILE A 59 -4.84 -1.20 8.68
C ILE A 59 -6.11 -1.83 9.29
N ASN A 60 -6.77 -1.21 10.26
CA ASN A 60 -8.02 -1.76 10.83
C ASN A 60 -9.19 -1.71 9.85
N LYS A 61 -9.14 -0.78 8.88
CA LYS A 61 -10.16 -0.66 7.84
C LYS A 61 -9.83 -1.45 6.58
N PHE A 62 -8.66 -2.08 6.51
CA PHE A 62 -8.12 -2.65 5.28
C PHE A 62 -8.98 -3.79 4.71
N LEU A 63 -9.55 -4.66 5.55
CA LEU A 63 -10.43 -5.73 5.06
C LEU A 63 -11.68 -5.18 4.35
N TRP A 64 -12.18 -4.00 4.73
CA TRP A 64 -13.25 -3.34 3.98
C TRP A 64 -12.79 -2.95 2.58
N MET A 65 -11.56 -2.45 2.43
CA MET A 65 -10.99 -2.15 1.11
C MET A 65 -10.84 -3.40 0.25
N VAL A 66 -10.41 -4.51 0.86
CA VAL A 66 -10.31 -5.82 0.18
C VAL A 66 -11.68 -6.30 -0.31
N ARG A 67 -12.71 -6.24 0.55
CA ARG A 67 -14.08 -6.65 0.19
C ARG A 67 -14.67 -5.79 -0.92
N ILE A 68 -14.49 -4.47 -0.86
CA ILE A 68 -14.99 -3.54 -1.88
C ILE A 68 -14.26 -3.78 -3.21
N GLY A 69 -12.93 -3.93 -3.19
CA GLY A 69 -12.15 -4.26 -4.38
C GLY A 69 -12.56 -5.61 -4.99
N GLY A 70 -12.68 -6.65 -4.16
CA GLY A 70 -13.07 -7.99 -4.58
C GLY A 70 -14.50 -8.12 -5.10
N GLY A 71 -15.40 -7.20 -4.70
CA GLY A 71 -16.77 -7.14 -5.22
C GLY A 71 -16.84 -6.81 -6.71
N GLU A 72 -15.93 -5.96 -7.19
CA GLU A 72 -15.84 -5.57 -8.61
C GLU A 72 -14.75 -6.35 -9.36
N PHE A 73 -13.66 -6.73 -8.68
CA PHE A 73 -12.48 -7.35 -9.26
C PHE A 73 -12.20 -8.73 -8.62
N PRO A 74 -12.70 -9.85 -9.21
CA PRO A 74 -12.71 -11.18 -8.57
C PRO A 74 -11.34 -11.82 -8.28
N HIS A 75 -10.25 -11.21 -8.77
CA HIS A 75 -8.90 -11.66 -8.49
C HIS A 75 -8.41 -11.27 -7.08
N ILE A 76 -9.07 -10.29 -6.44
CA ILE A 76 -8.87 -9.96 -5.03
C ILE A 76 -9.86 -10.79 -4.21
N LYS A 77 -9.35 -11.66 -3.34
CA LYS A 77 -10.17 -12.54 -2.51
C LYS A 77 -9.82 -12.34 -1.04
N GLU A 78 -10.82 -12.03 -0.21
CA GLU A 78 -10.62 -11.83 1.22
C GLU A 78 -9.89 -12.99 1.92
N PRO A 79 -10.19 -14.28 1.64
CA PRO A 79 -9.48 -15.40 2.26
C PRO A 79 -7.96 -15.36 2.05
N ASP A 80 -7.47 -14.77 0.96
CA ASP A 80 -6.03 -14.70 0.68
C ASP A 80 -5.29 -13.80 1.69
N TYR A 81 -6.00 -12.92 2.40
CA TYR A 81 -5.47 -12.01 3.42
C TYR A 81 -5.61 -12.54 4.85
N LEU A 82 -6.26 -13.70 5.03
CA LEU A 82 -6.55 -14.30 6.32
C LEU A 82 -5.73 -15.56 6.51
N ARG A 83 -5.11 -15.71 7.68
CA ARG A 83 -4.45 -16.94 8.09
C ARG A 83 -5.42 -17.75 8.94
N ASP A 84 -5.93 -18.87 8.41
CA ASP A 84 -6.88 -19.72 9.14
C ASP A 84 -8.12 -18.93 9.63
N GLY A 85 -8.58 -17.98 8.80
CA GLY A 85 -9.69 -17.06 9.11
C GLY A 85 -9.30 -15.86 10.00
N GLN A 86 -8.07 -15.79 10.49
CA GLN A 86 -7.59 -14.69 11.32
C GLN A 86 -6.89 -13.60 10.51
N TYR A 87 -7.23 -12.35 10.81
CA TYR A 87 -6.56 -11.18 10.26
C TYR A 87 -5.31 -10.83 11.06
N ARG A 88 -4.13 -11.02 10.46
CA ARG A 88 -2.83 -10.88 11.14
C ARG A 88 -1.89 -9.97 10.37
N ILE A 89 -0.95 -9.36 11.11
CA ILE A 89 0.11 -8.48 10.57
C ILE A 89 1.53 -8.90 11.00
N ASP A 90 1.60 -9.95 11.82
CA ASP A 90 2.81 -10.56 12.35
C ASP A 90 3.42 -11.57 11.36
N SER A 91 4.42 -12.33 11.80
CA SER A 91 5.16 -13.28 10.95
C SER A 91 4.31 -14.44 10.43
N GLU A 92 3.12 -14.67 10.99
CA GLU A 92 2.20 -15.72 10.56
C GLU A 92 1.13 -15.20 9.59
N ALA A 93 1.10 -13.89 9.33
CA ALA A 93 0.25 -13.31 8.31
C ALA A 93 0.54 -13.88 6.91
N THR A 94 -0.47 -13.90 6.05
CA THR A 94 -0.31 -14.46 4.71
C THR A 94 0.69 -13.65 3.87
N PRO A 95 1.37 -14.30 2.90
CA PRO A 95 2.22 -13.57 1.96
C PRO A 95 1.47 -12.47 1.21
N THR A 96 0.18 -12.66 0.90
CA THR A 96 -0.66 -11.64 0.26
C THR A 96 -0.81 -10.41 1.15
N MET A 97 -1.10 -10.60 2.44
CA MET A 97 -1.20 -9.51 3.41
C MET A 97 0.13 -8.74 3.54
N LEU A 98 1.24 -9.45 3.75
CA LEU A 98 2.58 -8.87 3.92
C LEU A 98 3.16 -8.23 2.65
N ASN A 99 2.62 -8.54 1.46
CA ASN A 99 3.04 -7.96 0.19
C ASN A 99 2.08 -6.91 -0.37
N SER A 100 0.91 -6.73 0.25
CA SER A 100 -0.05 -5.67 -0.12
C SER A 100 0.59 -4.28 -0.04
N LEU A 101 0.13 -3.37 -0.90
CA LEU A 101 0.60 -2.00 -0.88
C LEU A 101 0.27 -1.33 0.46
N MET A 102 -0.93 -1.54 1.00
CA MET A 102 -1.35 -1.00 2.30
C MET A 102 -0.35 -1.35 3.41
N TYR A 103 0.01 -2.64 3.55
CA TYR A 103 0.99 -3.06 4.55
C TYR A 103 2.33 -2.36 4.35
N LYS A 104 2.82 -2.35 3.11
CA LYS A 104 4.10 -1.73 2.77
C LYS A 104 4.12 -0.22 3.08
N LEU A 105 3.07 0.52 2.75
CA LEU A 105 2.99 1.96 3.00
C LEU A 105 2.83 2.28 4.49
N CYS A 106 2.07 1.50 5.26
CA CYS A 106 1.94 1.75 6.69
C CYS A 106 3.23 1.44 7.46
N TYR A 107 3.88 0.31 7.16
CA TYR A 107 5.01 -0.20 7.93
C TYR A 107 6.39 0.10 7.35
N TYR A 108 6.48 0.90 6.27
CA TYR A 108 7.78 1.28 5.71
C TYR A 108 8.66 1.91 6.79
N ARG A 109 9.86 1.36 7.00
CA ARG A 109 10.83 1.81 8.01
C ARG A 109 10.32 1.77 9.47
N PHE A 110 9.21 1.10 9.77
CA PHE A 110 8.62 1.11 11.11
C PHE A 110 9.53 0.52 12.19
N VAL A 111 10.36 -0.45 11.82
CA VAL A 111 11.39 -1.04 12.70
C VAL A 111 12.41 -0.02 13.17
N GLU A 112 12.60 1.10 12.46
CA GLU A 112 13.53 2.17 12.87
C GLU A 112 13.02 2.96 14.09
N THR A 113 11.75 2.80 14.47
CA THR A 113 11.17 3.53 15.62
C THR A 113 11.59 2.97 16.98
N ASP A 114 11.71 1.64 17.09
CA ASP A 114 11.97 0.93 18.35
C ASP A 114 12.91 -0.29 18.19
N GLY A 115 13.42 -0.55 16.98
CA GLY A 115 14.26 -1.70 16.63
C GLY A 115 13.51 -3.02 16.40
N LYS A 116 12.21 -3.09 16.72
CA LYS A 116 11.40 -4.33 16.65
C LYS A 116 10.26 -4.22 15.64
N GLY A 117 9.69 -3.03 15.48
CA GLY A 117 8.46 -2.77 14.74
C GLY A 117 7.24 -3.26 15.50
N TYR A 118 7.08 -2.87 16.78
CA TYR A 118 5.94 -3.28 17.59
C TYR A 118 4.71 -2.38 17.33
N ASP A 119 3.64 -2.94 16.78
CA ASP A 119 2.38 -2.21 16.56
C ASP A 119 1.56 -2.20 17.86
N ARG A 120 1.33 -1.01 18.43
CA ARG A 120 0.59 -0.81 19.70
C ARG A 120 -0.91 -1.04 19.58
N VAL A 121 -1.49 -0.91 18.39
CA VAL A 121 -2.91 -1.18 18.14
C VAL A 121 -3.15 -2.68 18.09
N ARG A 122 -2.33 -3.43 17.33
CA ARG A 122 -2.46 -4.90 17.20
C ARG A 122 -1.76 -5.67 18.31
N ARG A 123 -0.92 -5.00 19.09
CA ARG A 123 -0.13 -5.57 20.20
C ARG A 123 0.77 -6.73 19.75
N THR A 124 1.37 -6.59 18.58
CA THR A 124 2.24 -7.61 18.00
C THR A 124 3.39 -6.99 17.22
N GLU A 125 4.46 -7.76 17.06
CA GLU A 125 5.59 -7.40 16.21
C GLU A 125 5.23 -7.67 14.74
N ILE A 126 5.59 -6.74 13.84
CA ILE A 126 5.28 -6.91 12.43
C ILE A 126 6.04 -8.07 11.78
N GLY A 127 5.37 -8.80 10.89
CA GLY A 127 5.97 -9.97 10.23
C GLY A 127 7.06 -9.65 9.22
N LYS A 128 6.87 -8.59 8.41
CA LYS A 128 7.82 -8.19 7.39
C LYS A 128 8.50 -6.87 7.76
N LYS A 129 9.65 -7.01 8.40
CA LYS A 129 10.44 -5.91 8.97
C LYS A 129 11.19 -5.06 7.95
N TYR A 130 11.86 -5.71 7.01
CA TYR A 130 12.80 -5.05 6.10
C TYR A 130 12.35 -5.20 4.66
N PHE A 131 12.01 -4.07 4.04
CA PHE A 131 11.66 -4.01 2.63
C PHE A 131 11.91 -2.61 2.08
N LYS A 132 12.02 -2.50 0.76
CA LYS A 132 12.20 -1.24 0.06
C LYS A 132 10.99 -0.96 -0.83
N LEU A 133 10.64 0.32 -0.96
CA LEU A 133 9.68 0.79 -1.94
C LEU A 133 10.40 1.10 -3.26
N THR A 134 9.99 0.39 -4.30
CA THR A 134 10.55 0.45 -5.64
C THR A 134 9.81 1.44 -6.55
N HIS A 135 8.50 1.59 -6.35
CA HIS A 135 7.61 2.41 -7.17
C HIS A 135 7.03 3.63 -6.42
N PHE A 136 7.24 3.69 -5.10
CA PHE A 136 6.84 4.79 -4.24
C PHE A 136 8.05 5.37 -3.51
N GLU A 137 7.99 6.64 -3.15
CA GLU A 137 8.94 7.32 -2.26
C GLU A 137 8.18 7.99 -1.10
N GLU A 138 8.72 7.91 0.11
CA GLU A 138 8.18 8.63 1.26
C GLU A 138 8.37 10.13 1.06
N ALA A 139 7.28 10.89 0.97
CA ALA A 139 7.29 12.33 0.77
C ALA A 139 7.13 13.09 2.09
N PHE A 140 6.35 12.54 3.03
CA PHE A 140 6.13 13.12 4.35
C PHE A 140 5.68 12.04 5.33
N THR A 141 6.18 12.10 6.56
CA THR A 141 5.64 11.34 7.70
C THR A 141 5.52 12.29 8.87
N SER A 142 4.31 12.35 9.47
CA SER A 142 4.05 13.20 10.64
C SER A 142 4.91 12.80 11.84
N HIS A 143 5.11 13.72 12.79
CA HIS A 143 5.95 13.51 13.98
C HIS A 143 5.62 12.21 14.74
N HIS A 144 4.33 11.91 14.92
CA HIS A 144 3.84 10.71 15.58
C HIS A 144 3.40 9.60 14.61
N TRP A 145 3.83 9.68 13.35
CA TRP A 145 3.61 8.70 12.29
C TRP A 145 2.14 8.41 11.96
N MET A 146 1.22 9.23 12.45
CA MET A 146 -0.22 9.11 12.23
C MET A 146 -0.61 9.29 10.77
N VAL A 147 0.03 10.22 10.07
CA VAL A 147 -0.17 10.48 8.64
C VAL A 147 1.13 10.24 7.91
N ARG A 148 1.07 9.44 6.83
CA ARG A 148 2.18 9.17 5.93
C ARG A 148 1.75 9.45 4.50
N ILE A 149 2.59 10.14 3.74
CA ILE A 149 2.33 10.53 2.35
C ILE A 149 3.46 9.99 1.51
N TYR A 150 3.10 9.27 0.46
CA TYR A 150 3.99 8.66 -0.50
C TYR A 150 3.75 9.26 -1.86
N LYS A 151 4.83 9.52 -2.59
CA LYS A 151 4.77 9.97 -3.98
C LYS A 151 5.02 8.80 -4.92
N LEU A 152 4.29 8.75 -6.02
CA LEU A 152 4.54 7.78 -7.09
C LEU A 152 5.83 8.15 -7.82
N LYS A 153 6.71 7.17 -8.02
CA LYS A 153 7.89 7.34 -8.85
C LYS A 153 7.49 7.35 -10.33
N PRO A 154 8.13 8.17 -11.17
CA PRO A 154 7.87 8.17 -12.60
C PRO A 154 8.27 6.83 -13.22
N GLN A 155 7.62 6.48 -14.32
CA GLN A 155 7.98 5.31 -15.11
C GLN A 155 9.46 5.42 -15.52
N LYS A 156 10.24 4.36 -15.29
CA LYS A 156 11.65 4.36 -15.70
C LYS A 156 11.71 4.43 -17.23
N ASN A 157 12.30 5.50 -17.77
CA ASN A 157 12.54 5.64 -19.21
C ASN A 157 13.34 4.43 -19.72
N ARG A 158 12.71 3.60 -20.56
CA ARG A 158 13.34 2.42 -21.14
C ARG A 158 14.22 2.82 -22.35
N ILE A 159 15.32 3.53 -22.13
CA ILE A 159 16.38 3.62 -23.15
C ILE A 159 17.16 2.31 -23.11
N ARG A 160 16.56 1.23 -23.65
CA ARG A 160 17.28 -0.01 -23.92
C ARG A 160 17.89 0.10 -25.31
N GLY A 161 18.94 0.90 -25.42
CA GLY A 161 19.81 0.94 -26.60
C GLY A 161 20.48 -0.42 -26.79
N LYS A 162 19.78 -1.37 -27.44
CA LYS A 162 20.45 -2.47 -28.12
C LYS A 162 21.15 -1.85 -29.32
N GLY A 163 22.40 -1.41 -29.14
CA GLY A 163 23.31 -1.20 -30.26
C GLY A 163 23.41 -2.51 -31.01
N LYS A 164 22.71 -2.62 -32.14
CA LYS A 164 23.02 -3.63 -33.15
C LYS A 164 24.45 -3.34 -33.61
N LYS A 165 25.43 -4.10 -33.14
CA LYS A 165 26.70 -4.20 -33.85
C LYS A 165 26.38 -4.87 -35.20
N LEU A 166 26.21 -4.06 -36.24
CA LEU A 166 26.38 -4.55 -37.61
C LEU A 166 27.81 -5.06 -37.69
N LYS A 167 28.00 -6.37 -37.90
CA LYS A 167 29.26 -6.87 -38.41
C LYS A 167 29.33 -6.46 -39.87
N SER A 168 30.26 -5.56 -40.20
CA SER A 168 30.68 -5.34 -41.58
C SER A 168 31.47 -6.56 -42.06
N LEU A 169 31.36 -6.78 -43.37
CA LEU A 169 31.90 -7.88 -44.19
C LEU A 169 33.36 -8.25 -43.89
#